data_AF-A0A1F9F3T5-F1
#
_entry.id   AF-A0A1F9F3T5-F1
#
_cell.length_a   1.000
_cell.length_b   1.000
_cell.length_c   1.000
_cell.angle_alpha   90.00
_cell.angle_beta   90.00
_cell.angle_gamma   90.00
#
_symmetry.space_group_name_H-M   'P 1'
#
loop_
_entity.id
_entity.type
_entity.pdbx_description
1 polymer ?
#
loop_
_entity_poly.entity_id
_entity_poly.type
_entity_poly.pdbx_seq_one_letter_code
_entity_poly.pdbx_strand_id
1 'polypeptide(L)' 'MSDKCEHQSKKTLEKKKIAEEQLPCAYAATVTTTTYEIHYECKDCGEKWTETKEETKFD' A
#
# COMPACT_ATOMS: atom_id res chain seq x y z
N MET A 1 9.97 18.96 25.26
CA MET A 1 9.86 19.00 23.79
C MET A 1 10.24 17.61 23.31
N SER A 2 9.26 16.82 22.87
CA SER A 2 9.53 15.48 22.34
C SER A 2 9.87 15.61 20.86
N ASP A 3 11.09 16.06 20.61
CA ASP A 3 11.79 15.91 19.34
C ASP A 3 11.93 14.43 19.01
N LYS A 4 11.07 13.92 18.12
CA LYS A 4 11.24 12.75 17.22
C LYS A 4 9.88 12.32 16.67
N CYS A 5 9.36 13.00 15.65
CA CYS A 5 8.43 12.34 14.74
C CYS A 5 8.97 12.45 13.33
N GLU A 6 9.77 11.46 12.92
CA GLU A 6 10.16 11.21 11.53
C GLU A 6 9.60 9.83 11.10
N HIS A 7 8.33 9.57 11.43
CA HIS A 7 7.51 8.41 11.02
C HIS A 7 8.11 6.98 11.15
N GLN A 8 8.85 6.68 12.23
CA GLN A 8 9.35 5.31 12.52
C GLN A 8 8.23 4.33 12.99
N SER A 9 7.17 4.86 13.62
CA SER A 9 6.08 4.08 14.22
C SER A 9 4.77 4.25 13.44
N LYS A 10 4.66 3.61 12.27
CA LYS A 10 3.41 3.64 11.47
C LYS A 10 2.44 2.53 11.86
N LYS A 11 1.20 2.89 12.13
CA LYS A 11 0.08 1.97 12.26
C LYS A 11 -0.68 1.92 10.94
N THR A 12 -0.81 0.74 10.34
CA THR A 12 -1.77 0.57 9.25
C THR A 12 -3.17 0.61 9.83
N LEU A 13 -3.96 1.60 9.42
CA LEU A 13 -5.36 1.73 9.78
C LEU A 13 -6.22 0.86 8.87
N GLU A 14 -5.99 0.96 7.57
CA GLU A 14 -6.80 0.29 6.55
C GLU A 14 -5.96 -0.04 5.33
N LYS A 15 -6.13 -1.24 4.78
CA LYS A 15 -5.60 -1.64 3.47
C LYS A 15 -6.81 -1.95 2.60
N LYS A 16 -7.10 -1.10 1.62
CA LYS A 16 -8.21 -1.26 0.70
C LYS A 16 -7.68 -1.56 -0.69
N LYS A 17 -8.19 -2.61 -1.33
CA LYS A 17 -7.95 -2.86 -2.75
C LYS A 17 -8.78 -1.85 -3.55
N ILE A 18 -8.13 -0.98 -4.30
CA ILE A 18 -8.78 0.07 -5.11
C ILE A 18 -8.84 -0.28 -6.59
N ALA A 19 -7.91 -1.09 -7.09
CA ALA A 19 -7.91 -1.55 -8.47
C ALA A 19 -7.32 -2.96 -8.58
N GLU A 20 -7.76 -3.70 -9.58
CA GLU A 20 -7.13 -4.93 -10.05
C GLU A 20 -7.24 -4.98 -11.55
N GLU A 21 -6.09 -5.15 -12.18
CA GLU A 21 -5.96 -5.28 -13.62
C GLU A 21 -5.29 -6.60 -13.91
N GLN A 22 -5.95 -7.39 -14.76
CA GLN A 22 -5.40 -8.62 -15.29
C GLN A 22 -4.96 -8.37 -16.72
N LEU A 23 -3.65 -8.41 -16.92
CA LEU A 23 -3.04 -8.21 -18.23
C LEU A 23 -2.58 -9.55 -18.79
N PRO A 24 -2.96 -9.88 -20.03
CA PRO A 24 -2.40 -11.05 -20.71
C PRO A 24 -0.90 -10.83 -20.92
N CYS A 25 -0.08 -11.81 -20.54
CA CYS A 25 1.37 -11.77 -20.71
C CYS A 25 1.84 -12.87 -21.68
N ALA A 26 3.15 -12.91 -21.93
CA ALA A 26 3.74 -13.90 -22.81
C ALA A 26 3.51 -15.33 -22.28
N TYR A 27 3.50 -16.32 -23.19
CA TYR A 27 3.42 -17.74 -22.86
C TYR A 27 2.17 -18.17 -22.06
N ALA A 28 1.00 -17.58 -22.36
CA ALA A 28 -0.27 -17.87 -21.69
C ALA A 28 -0.31 -17.56 -20.18
N ALA A 29 0.68 -16.82 -19.68
CA ALA A 29 0.69 -16.33 -18.31
C ALA A 29 -0.25 -15.12 -18.16
N THR A 30 -0.78 -14.94 -16.95
CA THR A 30 -1.54 -13.73 -16.63
C THR A 30 -0.81 -12.92 -15.56
N VAL A 31 -0.69 -11.61 -15.81
CA VAL A 31 -0.14 -10.67 -14.84
C VAL A 31 -1.31 -10.00 -14.16
N THR A 32 -1.48 -10.29 -12.87
CA THR A 32 -2.48 -9.62 -12.04
C THR A 32 -1.80 -8.51 -11.26
N THR A 33 -2.04 -7.26 -11.65
CA THR A 33 -1.60 -6.07 -10.92
C THR A 33 -2.73 -5.64 -9.99
N THR A 34 -2.51 -5.71 -8.69
CA THR A 34 -3.47 -5.24 -7.69
C THR A 34 -2.96 -3.98 -7.01
N THR A 35 -3.75 -2.91 -7.09
CA THR A 35 -3.44 -1.63 -6.45
C THR A 35 -4.18 -1.55 -5.13
N TYR A 36 -3.40 -1.41 -4.06
CA TYR A 36 -3.89 -1.22 -2.71
C TYR A 36 -3.65 0.21 -2.25
N GLU A 37 -4.68 0.84 -1.72
CA GLU A 37 -4.59 2.08 -0.97
C GLU A 37 -4.45 1.74 0.51
N ILE A 38 -3.37 2.21 1.14
CA ILE A 38 -3.05 1.90 2.53
C ILE A 38 -3.06 3.19 3.33
N HIS A 39 -3.99 3.29 4.27
CA HIS A 39 -4.07 4.38 5.24
C HIS A 39 -3.17 4.08 6.43
N TYR A 40 -2.23 4.98 6.69
CA TYR A 40 -1.35 4.93 7.85
C TYR A 40 -1.64 6.08 8.81
N GLU A 41 -1.38 5.81 10.08
CA GLU A 41 -1.41 6.79 11.16
C GLU A 41 -0.14 6.66 11.98
N CYS A 42 0.53 7.78 12.23
CA CYS A 42 1.63 7.83 13.17
C CYS A 42 1.09 7.68 14.59
N LYS A 43 1.55 6.67 15.33
CA LYS A 43 1.13 6.49 16.72
C LYS A 43 1.68 7.57 17.66
N ASP A 44 2.78 8.21 17.28
CA ASP A 44 3.50 9.18 18.12
C ASP A 44 3.01 10.62 17.90
N CYS A 45 2.80 11.04 16.64
CA CYS A 45 2.34 12.40 16.33
C CYS A 45 0.91 12.49 15.78
N GLY A 46 0.25 11.36 15.51
CA GLY A 46 -1.14 11.34 15.02
C GLY A 46 -1.32 11.77 13.57
N GLU A 47 -0.22 12.04 12.85
CA GLU A 47 -0.25 12.36 11.42
C GLU A 47 -0.79 11.17 10.63
N LYS A 48 -1.66 11.45 9.66
CA LYS A 48 -2.30 10.45 8.81
C LYS A 48 -1.89 10.68 7.37
N TRP A 49 -1.47 9.62 6.70
CA TRP A 49 -1.15 9.67 5.28
C TRP A 49 -1.62 8.39 4.59
N THR A 50 -1.74 8.49 3.28
CA THR A 50 -2.15 7.38 2.42
C THR A 50 -0.98 7.03 1.52
N GLU A 51 -0.64 5.74 1.43
CA GLU A 51 0.31 5.25 0.42
C GLU A 51 -0.39 4.27 -0.51
N THR A 52 -0.14 4.41 -1.81
CA THR A 52 -0.61 3.46 -2.81
C THR A 52 0.48 2.42 -3.05
N LYS A 53 0.13 1.14 -2.91
CA LYS A 53 1.04 0.02 -3.15
C LYS A 53 0.48 -0.87 -4.24
N GLU A 54 1.29 -1.07 -5.27
CA GLU A 54 0.99 -1.98 -6.37
C GLU A 54 1.66 -3.33 -6.08
N GLU A 55 0.90 -4.42 -6.12
CA GLU A 55 1.42 -5.78 -6.05
C GLU A 55 1.14 -6.47 -7.38
N THR A 56 2.20 -6.89 -8.06
CA THR A 56 2.12 -7.65 -9.31
C THR A 56 2.31 -9.13 -9.01
N LYS A 57 1.35 -9.96 -9.41
CA LYS A 57 1.43 -11.42 -9.33
C LYS A 57 1.48 -12.00 -10.74
N PHE A 58 2.34 -13.00 -10.91
CA PHE A 58 2.47 -13.78 -12.13
C PHE A 58 1.84 -15.15 -11.87
N ASP A 59 0.84 -15.51 -12.66
CA ASP A 59 0.21 -16.83 -12.70
C ASP A 59 0.54 -17.54 -14.02
#